data_AF-A0AAW6AMI3-F1
#
_entry.id   AF-A0AAW6AMI3-F1
#
_cell.length_a   1.000
_cell.length_b   1.000
_cell.length_c   1.000
_cell.angle_alpha   90.00
_cell.angle_beta   90.00
_cell.angle_gamma   90.00
#
_symmetry.space_group_name_H-M   'P 1'
#
loop_
_entity.id
_entity.type
_entity.pdbx_description
1 polymer ?
#
loop_
_entity_poly.entity_id
_entity_poly.type
_entity_poly.pdbx_seq_one_letter_code
_entity_poly.pdbx_strand_id
1 'polypeptide(L)'
;MAWANIGSLKGPKGDKGDTGEQGKQGIQGLKGETGPTGQTGPKGDKGADGTSVTAGTGAPTGTAVVGSVYIDAATGNLYTYKA
;
A
#
# COMPACT_ATOMS: atom_id res chain seq x y z
N MET A 1 -3.30 -19.03 19.09
CA MET A 1 -3.40 -18.04 18.01
C MET A 1 -2.74 -16.74 18.42
N ALA A 2 -1.79 -16.25 17.62
CA ALA A 2 -1.01 -15.07 17.96
C ALA A 2 -0.38 -14.41 16.72
N TRP A 3 -0.01 -13.14 16.86
CA TRP A 3 0.82 -12.44 15.88
C TRP A 3 2.27 -12.92 15.98
N ALA A 4 2.83 -13.33 14.85
CA ALA A 4 4.25 -13.67 14.72
C ALA A 4 4.96 -12.59 13.88
N ASN A 5 6.04 -12.00 14.41
CA ASN A 5 6.91 -11.13 13.63
C ASN A 5 7.61 -11.95 12.53
N ILE A 6 7.58 -11.46 11.30
CA ILE A 6 8.15 -12.14 10.13
C ILE A 6 9.25 -11.34 9.43
N GLY A 7 9.71 -10.25 10.04
CA GLY A 7 10.80 -9.40 9.52
C GLY A 7 10.40 -7.94 9.35
N SER A 8 11.31 -7.14 8.80
CA SER A 8 11.11 -5.70 8.54
C SER A 8 11.12 -5.42 7.04
N LEU A 9 10.20 -4.57 6.58
CA LEU A 9 10.20 -3.98 5.24
C LEU A 9 11.22 -2.84 5.09
N LYS A 10 11.86 -2.40 6.19
CA LYS A 10 12.80 -1.29 6.13
C LYS A 10 14.12 -1.73 5.52
N GLY A 11 14.36 -1.33 4.27
CA GLY A 11 15.66 -1.41 3.63
C GLY A 11 16.66 -0.40 4.19
N PRO A 12 17.96 -0.51 3.81
CA PRO A 12 18.95 0.51 4.13
C PRO A 12 18.51 1.87 3.58
N LYS A 13 18.98 2.95 4.22
CA LYS A 13 18.82 4.30 3.65
C LYS A 13 19.47 4.30 2.27
N GLY A 14 18.69 4.65 1.23
CA GLY A 14 19.25 4.84 -0.10
C GLY A 14 20.28 5.97 -0.11
N ASP A 15 21.24 5.87 -1.01
CA ASP A 15 22.24 6.92 -1.21
C ASP A 15 21.59 8.27 -1.50
N LYS A 16 22.31 9.35 -1.18
CA LYS A 16 21.87 10.69 -1.55
C LYS A 16 21.80 10.75 -3.07
N GLY A 17 20.62 11.01 -3.61
CA GLY A 17 20.45 11.24 -5.04
C GLY A 17 21.27 12.44 -5.50
N ASP A 18 21.76 12.36 -6.73
CA ASP A 18 22.43 13.47 -7.40
C ASP A 18 21.50 14.69 -7.52
N THR A 19 22.08 15.88 -7.58
CA THR A 19 21.34 17.11 -7.86
C THR A 19 20.75 17.01 -9.27
N GLY A 20 19.42 17.10 -9.38
CA GLY A 20 18.74 17.07 -10.67
C GLY A 20 19.16 18.25 -11.56
N GLU A 21 19.30 18.01 -12.86
CA GLU A 21 19.49 19.07 -13.84
C GLU A 21 18.28 20.02 -13.86
N GLN A 22 18.52 21.30 -14.16
CA GLN A 22 17.46 22.29 -14.33
C GLN A 22 16.50 21.85 -15.44
N GLY A 23 15.21 21.72 -15.11
CA GLY A 23 14.19 21.37 -16.08
C GLY A 23 14.12 22.38 -17.23
N LYS A 24 14.08 21.89 -18.47
CA LYS A 24 13.73 22.72 -19.64
C LYS A 24 12.26 23.16 -19.51
N GLN A 25 11.99 24.41 -19.90
CA GLN A 25 10.63 24.95 -19.93
C GLN A 25 9.73 24.08 -20.83
N GLY A 26 8.61 23.61 -20.27
CA GLY A 26 7.64 22.82 -21.02
C GLY A 26 6.94 23.64 -22.09
N ILE A 27 6.74 23.04 -23.27
CA ILE A 27 5.82 23.58 -24.27
C ILE A 27 4.38 23.27 -23.87
N GLN A 28 3.48 24.22 -24.06
CA GLN A 28 2.06 24.05 -23.74
C GLN A 28 1.42 23.06 -24.73
N GLY A 29 0.93 21.94 -24.20
CA GLY A 29 0.16 20.97 -24.99
C GLY A 29 -1.21 21.52 -25.39
N LEU A 30 -1.65 21.23 -26.61
CA LEU A 30 -3.00 21.53 -27.06
C LEU A 30 -4.01 20.56 -26.41
N LYS A 31 -5.16 21.11 -26.02
CA LYS A 31 -6.24 20.38 -25.36
C LYS A 31 -6.91 19.43 -26.36
N GLY A 32 -6.81 18.14 -26.12
CA GLY A 32 -7.65 17.15 -26.82
C GLY A 32 -9.09 17.19 -26.28
N GLU A 33 -10.08 17.03 -27.15
CA GLU A 33 -11.47 16.93 -26.75
C GLU A 33 -11.76 15.58 -26.11
N THR A 34 -12.55 15.59 -25.04
CA THR A 34 -12.95 14.37 -24.33
C THR A 34 -14.16 13.77 -25.04
N GLY A 35 -14.02 12.54 -25.53
CA GLY A 35 -15.17 11.75 -25.98
C GLY A 35 -16.10 11.40 -24.81
N PRO A 36 -17.42 11.27 -25.05
CA PRO A 36 -18.37 10.98 -23.98
C PRO A 36 -18.11 9.59 -23.38
N THR A 37 -18.17 9.51 -22.05
CA THR A 37 -18.04 8.23 -21.32
C THR A 37 -19.37 7.48 -21.35
N GLY A 38 -19.33 6.19 -21.70
CA GLY A 38 -20.49 5.30 -21.59
C GLY A 38 -20.92 5.09 -20.13
N GLN A 39 -22.19 4.74 -19.90
CA GLN A 39 -22.72 4.53 -18.55
C GLN A 39 -22.09 3.29 -17.89
N THR A 40 -21.87 3.36 -16.57
CA THR A 40 -21.32 2.27 -15.76
C THR A 40 -22.40 1.27 -15.39
N GLY A 41 -22.14 -0.03 -15.62
CA GLY A 41 -23.01 -1.11 -15.13
C GLY A 41 -22.99 -1.23 -13.60
N PRO A 42 -23.99 -1.91 -12.99
CA PRO A 42 -24.08 -2.05 -11.53
C PRO A 42 -22.87 -2.80 -10.95
N LYS A 43 -22.50 -2.43 -9.72
CA LYS A 43 -21.43 -3.09 -8.96
C LYS A 43 -21.88 -4.50 -8.54
N GLY A 44 -21.05 -5.52 -8.78
CA GLY A 44 -21.24 -6.85 -8.20
C GLY A 44 -20.99 -6.88 -6.69
N ASP A 45 -21.54 -7.88 -6.00
CA ASP A 45 -21.40 -8.05 -4.55
C ASP A 45 -19.92 -8.22 -4.11
N LYS A 46 -19.62 -7.78 -2.89
CA LYS A 46 -18.28 -7.93 -2.30
C LYS A 46 -18.06 -9.41 -1.96
N GLY A 47 -16.98 -10.00 -2.52
CA GLY A 47 -16.51 -11.33 -2.12
C GLY A 47 -16.12 -11.38 -0.64
N ALA A 48 -16.22 -12.56 -0.02
CA ALA A 48 -15.81 -12.80 1.36
C ALA A 48 -14.33 -12.40 1.60
N ASP A 49 -14.06 -11.81 2.76
CA ASP A 49 -12.74 -11.22 3.05
C ASP A 49 -11.62 -12.27 2.98
N GLY A 50 -10.72 -12.10 2.01
CA GLY A 50 -9.43 -12.79 1.98
C GLY A 50 -8.53 -12.32 3.11
N THR A 51 -7.34 -12.91 3.20
CA THR A 51 -6.27 -12.45 4.10
C THR A 51 -6.12 -10.93 4.01
N SER A 52 -6.44 -10.23 5.10
CA SER A 52 -6.36 -8.77 5.16
C SER A 52 -4.92 -8.34 5.42
N VAL A 53 -4.51 -7.25 4.77
CA VAL A 53 -3.29 -6.51 5.12
C VAL A 53 -3.73 -5.21 5.78
N THR A 54 -3.36 -5.02 7.04
CA THR A 54 -3.64 -3.79 7.80
C THR A 54 -2.34 -3.12 8.23
N ALA A 55 -2.40 -1.83 8.54
CA ALA A 55 -1.25 -1.08 9.03
C ALA A 55 -1.65 -0.20 10.22
N GLY A 56 -0.71 0.01 11.13
CA GLY A 56 -0.87 0.93 12.25
C GLY A 56 0.46 1.20 12.95
N THR A 57 0.42 2.00 14.01
CA THR A 57 1.61 2.42 14.75
C THR A 57 1.82 1.50 15.95
N GLY A 58 2.94 0.77 16.00
CA GLY A 58 3.27 -0.19 17.05
C GLY A 58 2.92 -1.64 16.68
N ALA A 59 3.30 -2.58 17.55
CA ALA A 59 3.03 -4.00 17.33
C ALA A 59 1.52 -4.29 17.39
N PRO A 60 0.99 -5.20 16.54
CA PRO A 60 -0.42 -5.53 16.54
C PRO A 60 -0.82 -6.23 17.83
N THR A 61 -2.03 -5.93 18.30
CA THR A 61 -2.65 -6.56 19.47
C THR A 61 -4.01 -7.14 19.08
N GLY A 62 -4.53 -8.05 19.89
CA GLY A 62 -5.83 -8.69 19.66
C GLY A 62 -5.79 -9.81 18.61
N THR A 63 -6.98 -10.30 18.29
CA THR A 63 -7.22 -11.48 17.44
C THR A 63 -7.50 -11.06 15.99
N ALA A 64 -6.99 -11.82 15.03
CA ALA A 64 -7.31 -11.66 13.61
C ALA A 64 -7.64 -13.00 12.96
N VAL A 65 -7.90 -13.01 11.65
CA VAL A 65 -8.04 -14.24 10.88
C VAL A 65 -6.65 -14.84 10.66
N VAL A 66 -6.51 -16.16 10.79
CA VAL A 66 -5.23 -16.83 10.50
C VAL A 66 -4.82 -16.53 9.06
N GLY A 67 -3.59 -16.05 8.87
CA GLY A 67 -3.07 -15.57 7.60
C GLY A 67 -3.21 -14.06 7.37
N SER A 68 -3.91 -13.31 8.23
CA SER A 68 -3.88 -11.84 8.19
C SER A 68 -2.46 -11.32 8.38
N VAL A 69 -2.13 -10.22 7.71
CA VAL A 69 -0.84 -9.54 7.78
C VAL A 69 -1.04 -8.16 8.38
N TYR A 70 -0.10 -7.74 9.23
CA TYR A 70 -0.07 -6.41 9.83
C TYR A 70 1.30 -5.74 9.61
N ILE A 71 1.27 -4.46 9.27
CA ILE A 71 2.45 -3.61 9.10
C ILE A 71 2.52 -2.61 10.26
N ASP A 72 3.58 -2.69 11.07
CA ASP A 72 3.91 -1.65 12.06
C ASP A 72 4.65 -0.51 11.35
N ALA A 73 3.96 0.61 11.14
CA ALA A 73 4.49 1.80 10.48
C ALA A 73 5.57 2.53 11.30
N ALA A 74 5.68 2.28 12.61
CA ALA A 74 6.71 2.88 13.45
C ALA A 74 8.08 2.24 13.21
N THR A 75 8.11 0.92 13.01
CA THR A 75 9.34 0.13 12.92
C THR A 75 9.59 -0.46 11.53
N GLY A 76 8.56 -0.52 10.68
CA GLY A 76 8.57 -1.24 9.41
C GLY A 76 8.39 -2.75 9.59
N ASN A 77 8.09 -3.24 10.79
CA ASN A 77 7.97 -4.66 11.08
C ASN A 77 6.66 -5.25 10.54
N LEU A 78 6.76 -6.43 9.95
CA LEU A 78 5.63 -7.22 9.47
C LEU A 78 5.29 -8.31 10.46
N TYR A 79 4.01 -8.55 10.61
CA TYR A 79 3.45 -9.60 11.44
C TYR A 79 2.43 -10.41 10.63
N THR A 80 2.31 -11.69 10.94
CA THR A 80 1.20 -12.52 10.45
C THR A 80 0.51 -13.22 11.60
N TYR A 81 -0.81 -13.30 11.55
CA TYR A 81 -1.60 -13.98 12.58
C TYR A 81 -1.64 -15.48 12.31
N LYS A 82 -1.17 -16.29 13.26
CA LYS A 82 -1.07 -17.75 13.13
C LYS A 82 -1.94 -18.46 14.15
N ALA A 83 -2.26 -19.73 13.85
CA ALA A 83 -2.96 -20.63 14.77
C ALA A 83 -2.20 -20.82 16.09
#